data_AF-A0A8T4NYD9-F1
#
_entry.id   AF-A0A8T4NYD9-F1
#
_cell.length_a   1.000
_cell.length_b   1.000
_cell.length_c   1.000
_cell.angle_alpha   90.00
_cell.angle_beta   90.00
_cell.angle_gamma   90.00
#
_symmetry.space_group_name_H-M   'P 1'
#
loop_
_entity.id
_entity.type
_entity.pdbx_description
1 polymer ?
#
loop_
_entity_poly.entity_id
_entity_poly.type
_entity_poly.pdbx_seq_one_letter_code
_entity_poly.pdbx_strand_id
1 'polypeptide(L)'
;MGQLFRVFPSCEFFECPSGNECELIGLRMNGNYCSVNKTLMLQQSEDSVCENNFECNSDVCISDKCVSSNLLEKIFSWFKKFFG
;
A
#
# COMPACT_ATOMS: atom_id res chain seq x y z
N MET A 1 15.56 -17.27 16.93
CA MET A 1 15.29 -17.56 15.50
C MET A 1 13.79 -17.40 15.30
N GLY A 2 13.33 -16.19 14.95
CA GLY A 2 11.90 -15.90 14.80
C GLY A 2 11.51 -16.06 13.33
N GLN A 3 10.69 -17.06 13.02
CA GLN A 3 10.25 -17.33 11.66
C GLN A 3 9.14 -16.34 11.28
N LEU A 4 9.37 -15.62 10.19
CA LEU A 4 8.46 -14.64 9.59
C LEU A 4 7.09 -15.28 9.31
N PHE A 5 6.04 -14.77 9.96
CA PHE A 5 4.66 -15.02 9.56
C PHE A 5 4.44 -14.42 8.17
N ARG A 6 4.60 -15.22 7.11
CA ARG A 6 3.97 -14.95 5.82
C ARG A 6 2.54 -15.47 5.91
N VAL A 7 1.60 -14.59 6.24
CA VAL A 7 0.18 -14.93 6.16
C VAL A 7 -0.21 -14.93 4.68
N PHE A 8 -0.04 -16.07 4.03
CA PHE A 8 -0.89 -16.49 2.92
C PHE A 8 -1.78 -17.60 3.50
N PRO A 9 -3.01 -17.31 3.95
CA PRO A 9 -3.89 -18.38 4.35
C PRO A 9 -4.36 -19.08 3.07
N SER A 10 -4.15 -20.40 3.04
CA SER A 10 -4.63 -21.39 2.06
C SER A 10 -4.11 -21.32 0.62
N CYS A 11 -2.80 -21.52 0.43
CA CYS A 11 -2.33 -22.33 -0.70
C CYS A 11 -2.35 -23.80 -0.29
N GLU A 12 -3.51 -24.34 0.03
CA GLU A 12 -3.68 -25.77 0.27
C GLU A 12 -4.66 -26.30 -0.78
N PHE A 13 -4.07 -26.92 -1.83
CA PHE A 13 -4.64 -28.03 -2.61
C PHE A 13 -5.00 -27.85 -4.10
N PHE A 14 -5.01 -26.66 -4.70
CA PHE A 14 -5.10 -26.55 -6.17
C PHE A 14 -4.49 -25.21 -6.63
N GLU A 15 -3.56 -25.29 -7.59
CA GLU A 15 -3.01 -24.19 -8.42
C GLU A 15 -2.95 -22.80 -7.76
N CYS A 16 -1.75 -22.39 -7.30
CA CYS A 16 -1.48 -20.97 -7.12
C CYS A 16 -1.75 -20.28 -8.46
N PRO A 17 -2.60 -19.23 -8.53
CA PRO A 17 -2.77 -18.51 -9.78
C PRO A 17 -1.40 -18.04 -10.22
N SER A 18 -0.92 -18.60 -11.33
CA SER A 18 0.31 -18.18 -11.98
C SER A 18 -0.02 -16.89 -12.72
N GLY A 19 -0.13 -15.81 -11.96
CA GLY A 19 -0.62 -14.56 -12.48
C GLY A 19 -0.65 -13.51 -11.40
N ASN A 20 -0.72 -12.26 -11.82
CA ASN A 20 -0.83 -11.09 -10.96
C ASN A 20 -2.18 -11.07 -10.20
N GLU A 21 -2.67 -12.19 -9.68
CA GLU A 21 -3.95 -12.30 -8.97
C GLU A 21 -3.73 -12.27 -7.46
N CYS A 22 -4.70 -11.73 -6.73
CA CYS A 22 -4.65 -11.60 -5.28
C CYS A 22 -6.06 -11.65 -4.69
N GLU A 23 -6.20 -12.23 -3.50
CA GLU A 23 -7.53 -12.49 -2.92
C GLU A 23 -8.07 -11.35 -2.06
N LEU A 24 -7.20 -10.66 -1.33
CA LEU A 24 -7.56 -9.65 -0.36
C LEU A 24 -7.36 -8.25 -0.94
N ILE A 25 -8.45 -7.60 -1.35
CA ILE A 25 -8.44 -6.21 -1.85
C ILE A 25 -7.80 -5.27 -0.83
N GLY A 26 -6.91 -4.39 -1.28
CA GLY A 26 -6.16 -3.45 -0.45
C GLY A 26 -4.93 -4.05 0.24
N LEU A 27 -4.67 -5.36 0.11
CA LEU A 27 -3.44 -5.96 0.63
C LEU A 27 -2.21 -5.36 -0.08
N ARG A 28 -1.28 -4.82 0.70
CA ARG A 28 -0.01 -4.26 0.22
C ARG A 28 1.11 -5.26 0.43
N MET A 29 1.92 -5.49 -0.61
CA MET A 29 3.12 -6.33 -0.52
C MET A 29 4.16 -5.95 -1.58
N ASN A 30 5.43 -5.84 -1.17
CA ASN A 30 6.57 -5.66 -2.09
C ASN A 30 6.38 -4.53 -3.12
N GLY A 31 5.84 -3.38 -2.72
CA GLY A 31 5.59 -2.25 -3.63
C GLY A 31 4.40 -2.44 -4.59
N ASN A 32 3.56 -3.45 -4.34
CA ASN A 32 2.30 -3.68 -5.02
C ASN A 32 1.13 -3.58 -4.03
N TYR A 33 -0.07 -3.40 -4.56
CA TYR A 33 -1.32 -3.51 -3.84
C TYR A 33 -2.31 -4.40 -4.62
N CYS A 34 -3.24 -5.03 -3.90
CA CYS A 34 -4.33 -5.78 -4.53
C CYS A 34 -5.48 -4.85 -4.91
N SER A 35 -5.73 -4.70 -6.21
CA SER A 35 -6.79 -3.85 -6.74
C SER A 35 -8.18 -4.46 -6.51
N VAL A 36 -9.22 -3.65 -6.75
CA VAL A 36 -10.62 -4.11 -6.72
C VAL A 36 -10.92 -5.21 -7.74
N ASN A 37 -10.10 -5.31 -8.80
CA ASN A 37 -10.20 -6.35 -9.82
C ASN A 37 -9.45 -7.63 -9.42
N LYS A 38 -9.02 -7.75 -8.15
CA LYS A 38 -8.23 -8.88 -7.63
C LYS A 38 -6.91 -9.07 -8.38
N THR A 39 -6.33 -7.97 -8.84
CA THR A 39 -5.04 -7.96 -9.51
C THR A 39 -3.98 -7.19 -8.71
N LEU A 40 -2.79 -7.75 -8.63
CA LEU A 40 -1.60 -7.07 -8.11
C LEU A 40 -1.21 -5.95 -9.06
N MET A 41 -1.24 -4.73 -8.55
CA MET A 41 -0.84 -3.52 -9.25
C MET A 41 0.29 -2.83 -8.50
N LEU A 42 1.19 -2.17 -9.24
CA LEU A 42 2.26 -1.40 -8.63
C LEU A 42 1.69 -0.22 -7.85
N GLN A 43 2.27 0.03 -6.68
CA GLN A 43 2.02 1.25 -5.93
C GLN A 43 2.63 2.45 -6.66
N GLN A 44 1.92 3.56 -6.61
CA GLN A 44 2.21 4.78 -7.33
C GLN A 44 3.09 5.73 -6.51
N SER A 45 3.88 6.53 -7.23
CA SER A 45 4.70 7.58 -6.67
C SER A 45 3.88 8.84 -6.36
N GLU A 46 4.51 9.80 -5.68
CA GLU A 46 3.96 11.14 -5.43
C GLU A 46 3.37 11.79 -6.70
N ASP A 47 2.35 12.62 -6.51
CA ASP A 47 1.59 13.37 -7.53
C ASP A 47 0.81 12.52 -8.55
N SER A 48 0.94 11.20 -8.50
CA SER A 48 0.14 10.27 -9.32
C SER A 48 -1.32 10.28 -8.90
N VAL A 49 -2.22 10.02 -9.85
CA VAL A 49 -3.67 9.98 -9.61
C VAL A 49 -4.05 8.69 -8.89
N CYS A 50 -4.75 8.81 -7.76
CA CYS A 50 -5.19 7.67 -6.95
C CYS A 50 -6.66 7.81 -6.57
N GLU A 51 -7.31 6.68 -6.29
CA GLU A 51 -8.68 6.63 -5.75
C GLU A 51 -8.70 6.19 -4.27
N ASN A 52 -7.67 5.46 -3.82
CA ASN A 52 -7.55 5.03 -2.43
C ASN A 52 -6.10 5.00 -1.93
N ASN A 53 -5.94 4.91 -0.60
CA ASN A 53 -4.64 4.96 0.08
C ASN A 53 -3.68 3.83 -0.31
N PHE A 54 -4.19 2.63 -0.60
CA PHE A 54 -3.35 1.47 -0.90
C PHE A 54 -2.59 1.63 -2.23
N GLU A 55 -3.11 2.46 -3.12
CA GLU A 55 -2.48 2.78 -4.40
C GLU A 55 -1.17 3.54 -4.21
N CYS A 56 -1.02 4.31 -3.14
CA CYS A 56 0.14 5.18 -2.94
C CYS A 56 1.26 4.50 -2.16
N ASN A 57 2.50 4.66 -2.60
CA ASN A 57 3.68 4.22 -1.84
C ASN A 57 3.66 4.75 -0.39
N SER A 58 3.17 5.98 -0.23
CA SER A 58 3.05 6.70 1.04
C SER A 58 1.88 6.27 1.93
N ASP A 59 0.97 5.42 1.44
CA ASP A 59 -0.33 5.11 2.07
C ASP A 59 -1.31 6.29 2.17
N VAL A 60 -1.08 7.37 1.41
CA VAL A 60 -1.88 8.60 1.52
C VAL A 60 -2.32 9.09 0.15
N CYS A 61 -3.62 8.95 -0.10
CA CYS A 61 -4.33 9.50 -1.24
C CYS A 61 -5.24 10.64 -0.78
N ILE A 62 -4.95 11.88 -1.18
CA ILE A 62 -5.73 13.06 -0.80
C ILE A 62 -5.95 13.91 -2.05
N SER A 63 -7.21 14.32 -2.27
CA SER A 63 -7.59 15.11 -3.46
C SER A 63 -7.17 14.43 -4.76
N ASP A 64 -7.47 13.12 -4.85
CA ASP A 64 -7.19 12.25 -5.99
C ASP A 64 -5.70 12.15 -6.36
N LYS A 65 -4.80 12.42 -5.41
CA LYS A 65 -3.35 12.37 -5.61
C LYS A 65 -2.59 11.72 -4.47
N CYS A 66 -1.55 10.98 -4.84
CA CYS A 66 -0.59 10.44 -3.89
C CYS A 66 0.29 11.55 -3.32
N VAL A 67 0.34 11.65 -1.99
CA VAL A 67 1.15 12.67 -1.28
C VAL A 67 2.37 12.01 -0.66
N SER A 68 3.56 12.63 -0.70
CA SER A 68 4.75 12.03 -0.05
C SER A 68 4.65 11.99 1.48
N SER A 69 5.09 10.88 2.07
CA SER A 69 5.22 10.73 3.52
C SER A 69 6.18 11.78 4.12
N ASN A 70 7.24 12.14 3.39
CA ASN A 70 8.20 13.16 3.80
C ASN A 70 7.56 14.55 3.98
N LEU A 71 6.58 14.92 3.14
CA LEU A 71 5.86 16.19 3.30
C LEU A 71 5.08 16.21 4.62
N LEU A 72 4.37 15.11 4.92
CA LEU A 72 3.60 14.98 6.15
C LEU A 72 4.49 14.99 7.39
N GLU A 73 5.61 14.27 7.37
CA GLU A 73 6.60 14.28 8.46
C GLU A 73 7.14 15.68 8.75
N LYS A 74 7.40 16.48 7.70
CA LYS A 74 7.83 17.88 7.85
C LYS A 74 6.74 18.75 8.48
N ILE A 75 5.49 18.58 8.07
CA ILE A 75 4.34 19.33 8.63
C ILE A 75 4.15 18.97 10.11
N PHE A 76 4.17 17.68 10.47
CA PHE A 76 4.06 17.25 11.88
C PHE A 76 5.23 17.76 12.73
N SER A 77 6.45 17.71 12.20
CA SER A 77 7.64 18.21 12.88
C SER A 77 7.58 19.72 13.11
N TRP A 78 7.05 20.49 12.15
CA TRP A 78 6.80 21.91 12.31
C TRP A 78 5.72 22.16 13.36
N PHE A 79 4.57 21.49 13.29
CA PHE A 79 3.48 21.66 14.25
C PHE A 79 3.92 21.35 15.69
N LYS A 80 4.70 20.28 15.89
CA LYS A 80 5.27 19.91 17.19
C LYS A 80 6.19 20.99 17.77
N LYS A 81 6.93 21.73 16.94
CA LYS A 81 7.79 22.83 17.41
C LYS A 81 7.03 24.08 17.82
N PHE A 82 5.82 24.28 17.28
CA PHE A 82 5.00 25.46 17.57
C PHE A 82 4.04 25.26 18.74
N PHE A 83 3.56 24.04 18.96
CA PHE A 83 2.51 23.75 19.95
C PHE A 83 2.91 22.73 21.02
N GLY A 84 4.14 22.21 21.00
CA GLY A 84 4.71 21.33 22.03
C GLY A 84 5.93 21.97 22.68
#